data_AF-A0A090XBM3-F1
#
_entry.id   AF-A0A090XBM3-F1
#
_cell.length_a   1.000
_cell.length_b   1.000
_cell.length_c   1.000
_cell.angle_alpha   90.00
_cell.angle_beta   90.00
_cell.angle_gamma   90.00
#
_symmetry.space_group_name_H-M   'P 1'
#
loop_
_entity.id
_entity.type
_entity.pdbx_description
1 polymer ?
#
loop_
_entity_poly.entity_id
_entity_poly.type
_entity_poly.pdbx_seq_one_letter_code
_entity_poly.pdbx_strand_id
1 'polypeptide(L)'
;MTEITQKPLWDYWSNRWDTGNTPWHRPDIHPMLTEHVDEVLGNRRDAQVFIPLCGKANEIKWFYDNGHRVAGLEYVEKTVRLFFEENKLSYVETTCPITQLQNFSRRTTSGYVSSSAACSTLKRNLWGR
;
A
#
# COMPACT_ATOMS: atom_id res chain seq x y z
N MET A 1 -36.20 16.94 6.76
CA MET A 1 -34.76 17.12 7.00
C MET A 1 -34.09 15.82 6.59
N THR A 2 -33.45 15.78 5.42
CA THR A 2 -32.71 14.59 5.00
C THR A 2 -31.44 14.52 5.83
N GLU A 3 -31.34 13.53 6.71
CA GLU A 3 -30.08 13.19 7.35
C GLU A 3 -29.06 12.92 6.25
N ILE A 4 -28.06 13.79 6.11
CA ILE A 4 -26.90 13.51 5.28
C ILE A 4 -26.13 12.45 6.05
N THR A 5 -26.34 11.19 5.73
CA THR A 5 -25.52 10.09 6.23
C THR A 5 -24.11 10.32 5.66
N GLN A 6 -23.25 10.98 6.44
CA GLN A 6 -21.86 11.18 6.06
C GLN A 6 -21.22 9.79 5.93
N LYS A 7 -20.98 9.38 4.68
CA LYS A 7 -20.28 8.13 4.41
C LYS A 7 -18.88 8.22 5.03
N PRO A 8 -18.41 7.16 5.70
CA PRO A 8 -17.10 7.20 6.33
C PRO A 8 -16.01 7.40 5.27
N LEU A 9 -14.93 8.11 5.62
CA LEU A 9 -13.85 8.46 4.69
C LEU A 9 -13.25 7.25 3.94
N TRP A 10 -13.33 6.06 4.52
CA TRP A 10 -12.86 4.86 3.84
C TRP A 10 -13.72 4.44 2.65
N ASP A 11 -15.04 4.66 2.71
CA ASP A 11 -15.96 4.33 1.61
C ASP A 11 -15.66 5.22 0.40
N TYR A 12 -15.30 6.48 0.65
CA TYR A 12 -14.82 7.40 -0.37
C TYR A 12 -13.59 6.88 -1.12
N TRP A 13 -12.55 6.45 -0.39
CA TRP A 13 -11.32 5.92 -1.00
C TRP A 13 -11.54 4.57 -1.69
N SER A 14 -12.34 3.68 -1.10
CA SER A 14 -12.72 2.42 -1.73
C SER A 14 -13.45 2.66 -3.06
N ASN A 15 -14.45 3.56 -3.08
CA ASN A 15 -15.18 3.88 -4.30
C ASN A 15 -14.30 4.47 -5.40
N ARG A 16 -13.31 5.31 -5.06
CA ARG A 16 -12.35 5.87 -6.04
C ARG A 16 -11.55 4.76 -6.72
N TRP A 17 -11.04 3.80 -5.95
CA TRP A 17 -10.33 2.64 -6.51
C TRP A 17 -11.26 1.74 -7.32
N ASP A 18 -12.47 1.47 -6.85
CA ASP A 18 -13.44 0.60 -7.55
C ASP A 18 -13.94 1.19 -8.87
N THR A 19 -14.07 2.50 -8.95
CA THR A 19 -14.50 3.22 -10.17
C THR A 19 -13.35 3.60 -11.10
N GLY A 20 -12.10 3.33 -10.71
CA GLY A 20 -10.91 3.76 -11.45
C GLY A 20 -10.69 5.27 -11.47
N ASN A 21 -11.41 6.04 -10.62
CA ASN A 21 -11.22 7.48 -10.47
C ASN A 21 -9.98 7.76 -9.60
N THR A 22 -8.80 7.50 -10.14
CA THR A 22 -7.52 7.59 -9.43
C THR A 22 -6.55 8.53 -10.16
N PRO A 23 -6.85 9.83 -10.30
CA PRO A 23 -6.01 10.77 -11.05
C PRO A 23 -4.60 10.97 -10.46
N TRP A 24 -4.40 10.59 -9.20
CA TRP A 24 -3.08 10.58 -8.54
C TRP A 24 -2.24 9.35 -8.90
N HIS A 25 -2.86 8.27 -9.40
CA HIS A 25 -2.13 7.04 -9.72
C HIS A 25 -1.37 7.21 -11.03
N ARG A 26 -0.06 6.98 -10.97
CA ARG A 26 0.84 7.05 -12.12
C ARG A 26 1.18 5.64 -12.62
N PRO A 27 1.19 5.41 -13.94
CA PRO A 27 1.66 4.14 -14.51
C PRO A 27 3.20 4.02 -14.50
N ASP A 28 3.91 5.13 -14.38
CA ASP A 28 5.36 5.23 -14.33
C ASP A 28 5.87 5.59 -12.92
N ILE A 29 7.16 5.41 -12.68
CA ILE A 29 7.82 5.83 -11.44
C ILE A 29 7.87 7.35 -11.38
N HIS A 30 7.59 7.93 -10.21
CA HIS A 30 7.64 9.37 -10.03
C HIS A 30 9.04 9.95 -10.40
N PRO A 31 9.15 10.90 -11.34
CA PRO A 31 10.45 11.39 -11.84
C PRO A 31 11.37 11.96 -10.75
N MET A 32 10.80 12.72 -9.80
CA MET A 32 11.57 13.24 -8.66
C MET A 32 12.16 12.13 -7.77
N LEU A 33 11.50 10.97 -7.69
CA LEU A 33 12.09 9.86 -6.94
C LEU A 33 13.32 9.33 -7.67
N THR A 34 13.24 9.12 -8.98
CA THR A 34 14.38 8.64 -9.76
C THR A 34 15.55 9.64 -9.78
N GLU A 35 15.25 10.94 -9.77
CA GLU A 35 16.27 12.00 -9.77
C GLU A 35 17.01 12.10 -8.43
N HIS A 36 16.32 11.90 -7.30
CA HIS A 36 16.88 12.14 -5.96
C HIS A 36 17.04 10.88 -5.11
N VAL A 37 16.91 9.67 -5.69
CA VAL A 37 16.92 8.43 -4.90
C VAL A 37 18.19 8.27 -4.07
N ASP A 38 19.35 8.61 -4.62
CA ASP A 38 20.63 8.44 -3.92
C ASP A 38 20.70 9.31 -2.65
N GLU A 39 20.13 10.51 -2.70
CA GLU A 39 20.00 11.41 -1.57
C GLU A 39 18.99 10.86 -0.54
N VAL A 40 17.81 10.42 -1.00
CA VAL A 40 16.76 9.85 -0.14
C VAL A 40 17.26 8.61 0.61
N LEU A 41 18.02 7.76 -0.07
CA LEU A 41 18.55 6.51 0.49
C LEU A 41 19.85 6.73 1.28
N GLY A 42 20.50 7.87 1.12
CA GLY A 42 21.81 8.16 1.70
C GLY A 42 22.89 7.20 1.17
N ASN A 43 22.85 6.89 -0.12
CA ASN A 43 23.74 5.92 -0.80
C ASN A 43 23.73 4.49 -0.20
N ARG A 44 22.69 4.13 0.56
CA ARG A 44 22.57 2.78 1.14
C ARG A 44 22.09 1.78 0.10
N ARG A 45 22.73 0.62 0.06
CA ARG A 45 22.37 -0.48 -0.87
C ARG A 45 21.22 -1.36 -0.38
N ASP A 46 20.87 -1.33 0.90
CA ASP A 46 19.83 -2.19 1.51
C ASP A 46 18.84 -1.38 2.39
N ALA A 47 18.57 -0.13 2.00
CA ALA A 47 17.71 0.76 2.76
C ALA A 47 16.35 0.15 3.10
N GLN A 48 15.78 0.59 4.23
CA GLN A 48 14.40 0.31 4.58
C GLN A 48 13.54 1.53 4.25
N VAL A 49 12.56 1.35 3.37
CA VAL A 49 11.68 2.39 2.86
C VAL A 49 10.27 2.15 3.35
N PHE A 50 9.62 3.20 3.84
CA PHE A 50 8.22 3.18 4.23
C PHE A 50 7.42 4.12 3.33
N ILE A 51 6.34 3.62 2.71
CA ILE A 51 5.48 4.40 1.82
C ILE A 51 4.07 4.46 2.43
N PRO A 52 3.69 5.58 3.06
CA PRO A 52 2.36 5.75 3.63
C PRO A 52 1.33 6.00 2.53
N LEU A 53 0.11 5.49 2.72
CA LEU A 53 -1.02 5.60 1.78
C LEU A 53 -0.61 5.18 0.36
N CYS A 54 0.07 4.04 0.28
CA CYS A 54 0.80 3.67 -0.93
C CYS A 54 -0.09 3.27 -2.11
N GLY A 55 -1.39 3.03 -1.90
CA GLY A 55 -2.25 2.49 -2.94
C GLY A 55 -1.62 1.24 -3.57
N LYS A 56 -1.46 1.31 -4.89
CA LYS A 56 -0.68 0.36 -5.70
C LYS A 56 0.51 1.03 -6.41
N ALA A 57 1.22 1.92 -5.70
CA ALA A 57 2.40 2.62 -6.21
C ALA A 57 3.45 1.66 -6.79
N ASN A 58 3.90 1.93 -8.02
CA ASN A 58 4.92 1.14 -8.70
C ASN A 58 6.29 1.26 -8.03
N GLU A 59 6.49 2.37 -7.30
CA GLU A 59 7.64 2.65 -6.45
C GLU A 59 7.90 1.54 -5.43
N ILE A 60 6.85 0.88 -4.91
CA ILE A 60 7.01 -0.25 -3.98
C ILE A 60 7.82 -1.36 -4.66
N LYS A 61 7.41 -1.78 -5.87
CA LYS A 61 8.14 -2.82 -6.59
C LYS A 61 9.50 -2.32 -7.03
N TRP A 62 9.61 -1.06 -7.44
CA TRP A 62 10.87 -0.47 -7.86
C TRP A 62 11.93 -0.51 -6.75
N PHE A 63 11.59 -0.13 -5.51
CA PHE A 63 12.52 -0.27 -4.38
C PHE A 63 12.89 -1.73 -4.11
N TYR A 64 11.90 -2.63 -4.17
CA TYR A 64 12.11 -4.06 -3.97
C TYR A 64 13.07 -4.67 -5.02
N ASP A 65 12.88 -4.34 -6.31
CA ASP A 65 13.73 -4.81 -7.40
C ASP A 65 15.16 -4.26 -7.32
N ASN A 66 15.33 -3.07 -6.74
CA ASN A 66 16.65 -2.46 -6.48
C ASN A 66 17.32 -2.97 -5.19
N GLY A 67 16.77 -4.00 -4.55
CA GLY A 67 17.38 -4.65 -3.37
C GLY A 67 17.08 -3.98 -2.03
N HIS A 68 16.14 -3.05 -1.99
CA HIS A 68 15.70 -2.41 -0.76
C HIS A 68 14.57 -3.18 -0.07
N ARG A 69 14.43 -2.96 1.23
CA ARG A 69 13.29 -3.47 2.01
C ARG A 69 12.22 -2.39 2.01
N VAL A 70 11.02 -2.71 1.57
CA VAL A 70 9.93 -1.73 1.47
C VAL A 70 8.70 -2.19 2.23
N ALA A 71 8.08 -1.27 2.95
CA ALA A 71 6.81 -1.46 3.64
C ALA A 71 5.82 -0.38 3.18
N GLY A 72 4.72 -0.80 2.56
CA GLY A 72 3.58 0.04 2.24
C GLY A 72 2.51 -0.03 3.31
N LEU A 73 1.78 1.06 3.49
CA LEU A 73 0.53 1.07 4.25
C LEU A 73 -0.56 1.65 3.37
N GLU A 74 -1.60 0.87 3.09
CA GLU A 74 -2.73 1.28 2.28
C GLU A 74 -4.04 0.91 2.97
N TYR A 75 -5.02 1.79 3.02
CA TYR A 75 -6.26 1.48 3.72
C TYR A 75 -7.11 0.44 2.98
N VAL A 76 -7.18 0.51 1.65
CA VAL A 76 -8.05 -0.28 0.80
C VAL A 76 -7.39 -1.63 0.45
N GLU A 77 -7.79 -2.68 1.17
CA GLU A 77 -7.27 -4.05 0.99
C GLU A 77 -7.27 -4.54 -0.47
N LYS A 78 -8.36 -4.28 -1.21
CA LYS A 78 -8.46 -4.65 -2.62
C LYS A 78 -7.32 -4.06 -3.46
N THR A 79 -6.95 -2.81 -3.21
CA THR A 79 -5.86 -2.12 -3.90
C THR A 79 -4.52 -2.80 -3.63
N VAL A 80 -4.29 -3.27 -2.40
CA VAL A 80 -3.08 -4.02 -2.04
C VAL A 80 -3.03 -5.36 -2.76
N ARG A 81 -4.14 -6.10 -2.83
CA ARG A 81 -4.21 -7.36 -3.58
C ARG A 81 -3.90 -7.14 -5.06
N LEU A 82 -4.53 -6.13 -5.67
CA LEU A 82 -4.27 -5.74 -7.06
C LEU A 82 -2.79 -5.39 -7.29
N PHE A 83 -2.14 -4.68 -6.37
CA PHE A 83 -0.70 -4.41 -6.47
C PHE A 83 0.11 -5.70 -6.62
N PHE A 84 -0.10 -6.69 -5.75
CA PHE A 84 0.66 -7.94 -5.82
C PHE A 84 0.33 -8.76 -7.08
N GLU A 85 -0.94 -8.79 -7.48
CA GLU A 85 -1.42 -9.49 -8.69
C GLU A 85 -0.84 -8.88 -9.97
N GLU A 86 -0.98 -7.56 -10.15
CA GLU A 86 -0.47 -6.82 -11.33
C GLU A 86 1.05 -6.97 -11.47
N ASN A 87 1.76 -7.00 -10.35
CA ASN A 87 3.21 -7.16 -10.31
C ASN A 87 3.70 -8.61 -10.30
N LYS A 88 2.78 -9.60 -10.34
CA LYS A 88 3.08 -11.04 -10.32
C LYS A 88 3.95 -11.46 -9.14
N LEU A 89 3.75 -10.82 -7.98
CA LEU A 89 4.48 -11.11 -6.75
C LEU A 89 3.65 -12.07 -5.89
N SER A 90 4.18 -13.26 -5.59
CA SER A 90 3.54 -14.11 -4.57
C SER A 90 3.78 -13.55 -3.16
N TYR A 91 2.78 -13.68 -2.29
CA TYR A 91 2.78 -13.12 -0.94
C TYR A 91 2.16 -14.08 0.08
N VAL A 92 2.44 -13.82 1.34
CA VAL A 92 1.81 -14.45 2.51
C VAL A 92 0.97 -13.39 3.21
N GLU A 93 -0.25 -13.77 3.57
CA GLU A 93 -1.16 -12.93 4.37
C GLU A 93 -1.04 -13.28 5.85
N THR A 94 -0.90 -12.25 6.68
CA THR A 94 -0.93 -12.37 8.14
C THR A 94 -1.73 -11.23 8.74
N THR A 95 -2.41 -11.49 9.86
CA THR A 95 -3.08 -10.44 10.63
C THR A 95 -2.17 -9.95 11.74
N CYS A 96 -1.98 -8.64 11.87
CA CYS A 96 -1.27 -8.07 13.01
C CYS A 96 -2.13 -8.22 14.27
N PRO A 97 -1.66 -8.86 15.36
CA PRO A 97 -2.48 -9.08 16.56
C PRO A 97 -2.84 -7.78 17.29
N ILE A 98 -2.05 -6.71 17.11
CA ILE A 98 -2.25 -5.43 17.79
C ILE A 98 -3.18 -4.54 16.98
N THR A 99 -2.80 -4.24 15.74
CA THR A 99 -3.57 -3.32 14.88
C THR A 99 -4.70 -4.00 14.16
N GLN A 100 -4.73 -5.34 14.15
CA GLN A 100 -5.68 -6.18 13.42
C GLN A 100 -5.64 -5.97 11.89
N LEU A 101 -4.70 -5.17 11.38
CA LEU A 101 -4.49 -4.96 9.94
C LEU A 101 -4.04 -6.26 9.26
N GLN A 102 -4.51 -6.46 8.02
CA GLN A 102 -4.03 -7.51 7.14
C GLN A 102 -2.71 -7.07 6.53
N ASN A 103 -1.66 -7.84 6.75
CA ASN A 103 -0.35 -7.62 6.18
C ASN A 103 -0.09 -8.63 5.07
N PHE A 104 0.15 -8.11 3.87
CA PHE A 104 0.53 -8.85 2.68
C PHE A 104 2.03 -8.70 2.55
N SER A 105 2.78 -9.80 2.65
CA SER A 105 4.24 -9.68 2.58
C SER A 105 4.90 -10.79 1.78
N ARG A 106 5.99 -10.42 1.11
CA ARG A 106 6.89 -11.32 0.41
C ARG A 106 8.28 -11.11 0.96
N ARG A 107 8.91 -12.22 1.38
CA ARG A 107 10.31 -12.25 1.78
C ARG A 107 11.07 -13.19 0.85
N THR A 108 12.21 -12.73 0.37
CA THR A 108 13.19 -13.51 -0.37
C THR A 108 14.53 -13.39 0.32
N THR A 109 15.53 -14.17 -0.11
CA THR A 109 16.90 -14.09 0.44
C THR A 109 17.53 -12.71 0.30
N SER A 110 17.09 -11.92 -0.70
CA SER A 110 17.69 -10.63 -1.05
C SER A 110 16.74 -9.43 -0.93
N GLY A 111 15.53 -9.61 -0.40
CA GLY A 111 14.55 -8.53 -0.40
C GLY A 111 13.29 -8.82 0.40
N TYR A 112 12.64 -7.76 0.86
CA TYR A 112 11.38 -7.80 1.60
C TYR A 112 10.45 -6.71 1.07
N VAL A 113 9.23 -7.09 0.73
CA VAL A 113 8.13 -6.16 0.43
C VAL A 113 6.95 -6.53 1.31
N SER A 114 6.35 -5.54 1.94
CA SER A 114 5.04 -5.70 2.55
C SER A 114 4.12 -4.55 2.20
N SER A 115 2.82 -4.81 2.24
CA SER A 115 1.80 -3.77 2.24
C SER A 115 0.67 -4.20 3.16
N SER A 116 0.28 -3.31 4.09
CA SER A 116 -0.75 -3.62 5.07
C SER A 116 -2.02 -2.83 4.79
N ALA A 117 -3.19 -3.44 5.05
CA ALA A 117 -4.49 -2.84 4.85
C ALA A 117 -5.54 -3.15 5.92
N ALA A 118 -6.55 -2.29 5.99
CA ALA A 118 -7.68 -2.49 6.89
C ALA A 118 -8.58 -3.61 6.36
N CYS A 119 -8.64 -4.72 7.12
CA CYS A 119 -9.55 -5.83 6.83
C CYS A 119 -11.01 -5.37 6.87
N SER A 120 -11.87 -5.98 6.06
CA SER A 120 -13.34 -5.79 6.11
C SER A 120 -13.90 -5.98 7.53
N THR A 121 -13.33 -6.88 8.32
CA THR A 121 -13.69 -7.13 9.73
C THR A 121 -13.33 -5.94 10.65
N LEU A 122 -12.21 -5.24 10.41
CA LEU A 122 -11.89 -4.01 11.17
C LEU A 122 -12.85 -2.88 10.91
N LYS A 123 -13.26 -2.73 9.64
CA LYS A 123 -14.10 -1.61 9.19
C LYS A 123 -15.42 -1.58 9.96
N ARG A 124 -15.95 -2.76 10.34
CA ARG A 124 -17.14 -2.91 11.19
C ARG A 124 -16.90 -2.58 12.66
N ASN A 125 -15.75 -2.95 13.22
CA ASN A 125 -15.51 -2.84 14.67
C ASN A 125 -14.97 -1.48 15.11
N LEU A 126 -14.21 -0.77 14.27
CA LEU A 126 -13.60 0.52 14.63
C LEU A 126 -14.50 1.73 14.36
N TRP A 127 -15.46 1.60 13.45
CA TRP A 127 -16.27 2.74 12.95
C TRP A 127 -17.77 2.42 12.86
N GLY A 128 -18.21 1.30 13.44
CA GLY A 128 -19.60 0.85 13.48
C GLY A 128 -20.34 1.24 14.77
N ARG A 129 -20.20 2.48 15.23
CA ARG A 129 -21.16 3.13 16.13
C ARG A 129 -21.80 4.30 15.43
#